data_AF-A0A9E0SR00-F1
#
_entry.id   AF-A0A9E0SR00-F1
#
_cell.length_a   1.000
_cell.length_b   1.000
_cell.length_c   1.000
_cell.angle_alpha   90.00
_cell.angle_beta   90.00
_cell.angle_gamma   90.00
#
_symmetry.space_group_name_H-M   'P 1'
#
loop_
_entity.id
_entity.type
_entity.pdbx_description
1 polymer ?
#
loop_
_entity_poly.entity_id
_entity_poly.type
_entity_poly.pdbx_seq_one_letter_code
_entity_poly.pdbx_strand_id
1 'polypeptide(L)'
;MQHIVFLTGRLAQKSLERVLGSIDAIPFTWEVREIGLQVAALMTADMIRRRVAAPIVGLLDGQPRQVDRIIVPGRCRGDIDALSAHYGIPVERGPEELKDLPRYFDRAAKPIDLSEYDVAIFAEIVDAPRLTVEQIVARARRHAADGADVIDLGGLPATPFPHLEDSVRALKAEGHAVSVDSIATDELLRGGRAGADYLLSLTMDTLWVADEVAATPILIPRTPSDEASLAAAIDAMQARGRAFLADAILDPIPFGLAASIVRYHRLRERYPDVAIMLGIGNVTELTEADTSGINAVLFGIAAELDVAAVLTTEVSRHARRAIREADWARRIMHAAKAQQSLPKGIHDALMTVHAKHPFPDSPDEIAAVAAEVRDPNFRVQVSEQGLHVYNRDGMRRGSGAFELWPQLGLEGDASHAFYMGVELAHAELAWRLGKRYVQDQPLDWGCAIEAGPEDLNAWCAPGTTLKTGRRRGRQDE
;
A
#
# COMPACT_ATOMS: atom_id res chain seq x y z
N MET A 1 8.32 0.76 -36.03
CA MET A 1 7.14 0.53 -35.17
C MET A 1 7.33 -0.81 -34.50
N GLN A 2 7.34 -0.84 -33.16
CA GLN A 2 7.59 -2.08 -32.42
C GLN A 2 6.48 -3.11 -32.69
N HIS A 3 6.81 -4.39 -32.64
CA HIS A 3 5.90 -5.51 -32.73
C HIS A 3 5.89 -6.32 -31.44
N ILE A 4 4.74 -6.37 -30.78
CA ILE A 4 4.55 -6.99 -29.47
C ILE A 4 3.72 -8.27 -29.62
N VAL A 5 4.22 -9.38 -29.05
CA VAL A 5 3.46 -10.63 -28.97
C VAL A 5 2.86 -10.78 -27.58
N PHE A 6 1.53 -10.91 -27.51
CA PHE A 6 0.84 -11.19 -26.26
C PHE A 6 0.56 -12.68 -26.13
N LEU A 7 1.09 -13.31 -25.08
CA LEU A 7 0.81 -14.71 -24.77
C LEU A 7 -0.41 -14.80 -23.86
N THR A 8 -1.35 -15.69 -24.18
CA THR A 8 -2.58 -15.84 -23.40
C THR A 8 -3.10 -17.27 -23.37
N GLY A 9 -4.14 -17.50 -22.57
CA GLY A 9 -4.94 -18.73 -22.58
C GLY A 9 -6.22 -18.55 -23.39
N ARG A 10 -6.86 -19.67 -23.75
CA ARG A 10 -8.03 -19.73 -24.63
C ARG A 10 -9.18 -18.83 -24.20
N LEU A 11 -9.51 -18.82 -22.90
CA LEU A 11 -10.64 -18.04 -22.39
C LEU A 11 -10.42 -16.53 -22.45
N ALA A 12 -9.15 -16.10 -22.40
CA ALA A 12 -8.80 -14.68 -22.40
C ALA A 12 -8.53 -14.13 -23.82
N GLN A 13 -8.37 -14.99 -24.83
CA GLN A 13 -7.93 -14.59 -26.17
C GLN A 13 -8.83 -13.53 -26.81
N LYS A 14 -10.14 -13.80 -26.95
CA LYS A 14 -11.08 -12.85 -27.58
C LYS A 14 -11.19 -11.53 -26.83
N SER A 15 -11.13 -11.59 -25.50
CA SER A 15 -11.18 -10.41 -24.64
C SER A 15 -9.93 -9.55 -24.83
N LEU A 16 -8.75 -10.19 -24.87
CA LEU A 16 -7.48 -9.54 -25.13
C LEU A 16 -7.44 -8.86 -26.51
N GLU A 17 -7.89 -9.56 -27.55
CA GLU A 17 -7.99 -9.00 -28.92
C GLU A 17 -8.91 -7.77 -28.96
N ARG A 18 -10.06 -7.83 -28.26
CA ARG A 18 -11.00 -6.70 -28.16
C ARG A 18 -10.37 -5.51 -27.44
N VAL A 19 -9.74 -5.75 -26.29
CA VAL A 19 -9.11 -4.69 -25.49
C VAL A 19 -7.97 -4.03 -26.26
N LEU A 20 -7.08 -4.83 -26.89
CA LEU A 20 -6.01 -4.29 -27.72
C LEU A 20 -6.57 -3.52 -28.91
N GLY A 21 -7.66 -4.00 -29.52
CA GLY A 21 -8.34 -3.29 -30.61
C GLY A 21 -9.04 -1.99 -30.20
N SER A 22 -9.33 -1.78 -28.91
CA SER A 22 -9.96 -0.57 -28.39
C SER A 22 -8.97 0.49 -27.90
N ILE A 23 -7.66 0.23 -27.94
CA ILE A 23 -6.65 1.23 -27.56
C ILE A 23 -6.49 2.22 -28.72
N ASP A 24 -6.82 3.48 -28.49
CA ASP A 24 -6.65 4.54 -29.48
C ASP A 24 -5.15 4.83 -29.72
N ALA A 25 -4.77 5.05 -30.98
CA ALA A 25 -3.42 5.49 -31.37
C ALA A 25 -2.24 4.62 -30.87
N ILE A 26 -2.36 3.29 -30.94
CA ILE A 26 -1.30 2.36 -30.55
C ILE A 26 0.02 2.62 -31.30
N PRO A 27 1.14 2.95 -30.62
CA PRO A 27 2.42 3.22 -31.28
C PRO A 27 3.19 1.93 -31.67
N PHE A 28 2.52 0.78 -31.61
CA PHE A 28 3.07 -0.56 -31.88
C PHE A 28 2.06 -1.44 -32.62
N THR A 29 2.55 -2.44 -33.35
CA THR A 29 1.72 -3.51 -33.90
C THR A 29 1.73 -4.68 -32.92
N TRP A 30 0.68 -5.51 -32.96
CA TRP A 30 0.53 -6.61 -32.01
C TRP A 30 -0.02 -7.86 -32.65
N GLU A 31 0.21 -8.99 -32.01
CA GLU A 31 -0.48 -10.26 -32.26
C GLU A 31 -0.75 -10.99 -30.93
N VAL A 32 -1.78 -11.82 -30.91
CA VAL A 32 -2.17 -12.62 -29.75
C VAL A 32 -1.90 -14.09 -30.02
N ARG A 33 -1.24 -14.79 -29.10
CA ARG A 33 -0.95 -16.23 -29.19
C ARG A 33 -1.52 -17.00 -28.00
N GLU A 34 -2.43 -17.92 -28.29
CA GLU A 34 -2.91 -18.95 -27.36
C GLU A 34 -1.87 -20.07 -27.24
N ILE A 35 -1.39 -20.38 -26.04
CA ILE A 35 -0.26 -21.33 -25.85
C ILE A 35 -0.71 -22.71 -25.32
N GLY A 36 -1.92 -23.14 -25.65
CA GLY A 36 -2.51 -24.42 -25.31
C GLY A 36 -3.02 -24.54 -23.86
N LEU A 37 -3.39 -23.44 -23.20
CA LEU A 37 -3.95 -23.44 -21.83
C LEU A 37 -5.32 -22.76 -21.78
N GLN A 38 -6.20 -23.23 -20.88
CA GLN A 38 -7.53 -22.63 -20.75
C GLN A 38 -7.49 -21.25 -20.09
N VAL A 39 -6.82 -21.13 -18.95
CA VAL A 39 -6.82 -19.93 -18.09
C VAL A 39 -5.44 -19.27 -18.09
N ALA A 40 -5.36 -18.02 -18.54
CA ALA A 40 -4.12 -17.24 -18.62
C ALA A 40 -3.41 -17.06 -17.27
N ALA A 41 -4.14 -16.92 -16.16
CA ALA A 41 -3.56 -16.73 -14.82
C ALA A 41 -2.73 -17.92 -14.31
N LEU A 42 -2.89 -19.11 -14.91
CA LEU A 42 -2.10 -20.31 -14.57
C LEU A 42 -0.81 -20.43 -15.39
N MET A 43 -0.51 -19.43 -16.23
CA MET A 43 0.70 -19.40 -17.04
C MET A 43 1.94 -19.32 -16.16
N THR A 44 2.98 -20.09 -16.54
CA THR A 44 4.29 -20.06 -15.89
C THR A 44 5.39 -19.88 -16.92
N ALA A 45 6.54 -19.35 -16.48
CA ALA A 45 7.73 -19.20 -17.31
C ALA A 45 8.13 -20.53 -17.98
N ASP A 46 8.15 -21.62 -17.22
CA ASP A 46 8.46 -22.96 -17.73
C ASP A 46 7.43 -23.50 -18.73
N MET A 47 6.15 -23.15 -18.59
CA MET A 47 5.14 -23.49 -19.59
C MET A 47 5.37 -22.74 -20.89
N ILE A 48 5.65 -21.44 -20.82
CA ILE A 48 5.96 -20.62 -21.99
C ILE A 48 7.16 -21.20 -22.72
N ARG A 49 8.27 -21.46 -22.02
CA ARG A 49 9.50 -22.04 -22.60
C ARG A 49 9.28 -23.38 -23.30
N ARG A 50 8.35 -24.21 -22.80
CA ARG A 50 8.06 -25.52 -23.39
C ARG A 50 7.10 -25.46 -24.58
N ARG A 51 6.21 -24.47 -24.62
CA ARG A 51 5.07 -24.43 -25.56
C ARG A 51 5.20 -23.38 -26.64
N VAL A 52 6.10 -22.42 -26.47
CA VAL A 52 6.42 -21.38 -27.45
C VAL A 52 7.85 -21.61 -27.89
N ALA A 53 8.06 -21.87 -29.19
CA ALA A 53 9.39 -22.16 -29.71
C ALA A 53 10.25 -20.89 -29.77
N ALA A 54 11.55 -21.04 -29.50
CA ALA A 54 12.56 -20.01 -29.74
C ALA A 54 13.32 -20.32 -31.05
N PRO A 55 13.64 -19.32 -31.90
CA PRO A 55 13.26 -17.91 -31.75
C PRO A 55 11.78 -17.67 -32.02
N ILE A 56 11.18 -16.71 -31.33
CA ILE A 56 9.81 -16.30 -31.61
C ILE A 56 9.78 -15.43 -32.87
N VAL A 57 9.00 -15.84 -33.87
CA VAL A 57 8.82 -15.10 -35.12
C VAL A 57 7.37 -14.65 -35.18
N GLY A 58 7.12 -13.34 -35.17
CA GLY A 58 5.79 -12.74 -35.23
C GLY A 58 5.18 -12.84 -36.62
N LEU A 59 3.86 -12.68 -36.72
CA LEU A 59 3.15 -12.60 -37.99
C LEU A 59 2.39 -11.27 -38.05
N LEU A 60 2.62 -10.52 -39.13
CA LEU A 60 1.79 -9.36 -39.46
C LEU A 60 1.32 -9.52 -40.90
N ASP A 61 0.01 -9.56 -41.10
CA ASP A 61 -0.63 -9.80 -42.42
C ASP A 61 -0.11 -11.06 -43.12
N GLY A 62 0.18 -12.11 -42.34
CA GLY A 62 0.67 -13.40 -42.83
C GLY A 62 2.15 -13.41 -43.23
N GLN A 63 2.89 -12.32 -43.02
CA GLN A 63 4.33 -12.25 -43.28
C GLN A 63 5.14 -12.36 -41.97
N PRO A 64 6.27 -13.09 -41.97
CA PRO A 64 7.19 -13.14 -40.83
C PRO A 64 7.68 -11.74 -40.44
N ARG A 65 7.57 -11.41 -39.16
CA ARG A 65 8.04 -10.16 -38.58
C ARG A 65 8.89 -10.44 -37.34
N GLN A 66 9.96 -9.66 -37.18
CA GLN A 66 10.74 -9.68 -35.95
C GLN A 66 9.88 -9.20 -34.78
N VAL A 67 9.93 -9.94 -33.67
CA VAL A 67 9.28 -9.56 -32.42
C VAL A 67 10.24 -8.69 -31.62
N ASP A 68 9.76 -7.55 -31.14
CA ASP A 68 10.56 -6.64 -30.32
C ASP A 68 10.37 -6.93 -28.82
N ARG A 69 9.20 -7.44 -28.42
CA ARG A 69 8.87 -7.74 -27.03
C ARG A 69 7.76 -8.78 -26.90
N ILE A 70 7.79 -9.57 -25.83
CA ILE A 70 6.70 -10.45 -25.42
C ILE A 70 6.03 -9.89 -24.17
N ILE A 71 4.69 -9.83 -24.15
CA ILE A 71 3.91 -9.53 -22.95
C ILE A 71 3.16 -10.79 -22.51
N VAL A 72 3.37 -11.18 -21.25
CA VAL A 72 2.67 -12.29 -20.60
C VAL A 72 1.63 -11.74 -19.61
N PRO A 73 0.64 -12.52 -19.17
CA PRO A 73 -0.32 -12.06 -18.15
C PRO A 73 0.39 -11.61 -16.88
N GLY A 74 -0.12 -10.58 -16.19
CA GLY A 74 0.53 -10.06 -14.97
C GLY A 74 0.74 -11.10 -13.88
N ARG A 75 -0.16 -12.09 -13.82
CA ARG A 75 -0.08 -13.23 -12.87
C ARG A 75 0.82 -14.37 -13.32
N CYS A 76 1.55 -14.23 -14.43
CA CYS A 76 2.46 -15.26 -14.90
C CYS A 76 3.57 -15.51 -13.87
N ARG A 77 3.66 -16.74 -13.36
CA ARG A 77 4.62 -17.11 -12.31
C ARG A 77 5.97 -17.57 -12.89
N GLY A 78 7.04 -17.37 -12.15
CA GLY A 78 8.40 -17.80 -12.50
C GLY A 78 9.31 -16.66 -12.99
N ASP A 79 10.55 -17.03 -13.35
CA ASP A 79 11.61 -16.10 -13.71
C ASP A 79 11.43 -15.54 -15.13
N ILE A 80 11.09 -14.25 -15.21
CA ILE A 80 10.86 -13.53 -16.48
C ILE A 80 12.17 -13.06 -17.10
N ASP A 81 13.19 -12.79 -16.30
CA ASP A 81 14.52 -12.39 -16.80
C ASP A 81 15.18 -13.58 -17.50
N ALA A 82 15.03 -14.78 -16.93
CA ALA A 82 15.45 -16.02 -17.59
C ALA A 82 14.70 -16.27 -18.91
N LEU A 83 13.41 -15.93 -19.00
CA LEU A 83 12.66 -16.00 -20.26
C LEU A 83 13.16 -14.97 -21.28
N SER A 84 13.44 -13.75 -20.84
CA SER A 84 14.02 -12.70 -21.68
C SER A 84 15.36 -13.15 -22.27
N ALA A 85 16.22 -13.75 -21.45
CA ALA A 85 17.47 -14.34 -21.90
C ALA A 85 17.25 -15.51 -22.88
N HIS A 86 16.23 -16.34 -22.67
CA HIS A 86 15.92 -17.48 -23.55
C HIS A 86 15.50 -17.06 -24.96
N TYR A 87 14.68 -16.02 -25.09
CA TYR A 87 14.22 -15.53 -26.40
C TYR A 87 15.13 -14.47 -27.02
N GLY A 88 16.06 -13.90 -26.25
CA GLY A 88 16.93 -12.82 -26.70
C GLY A 88 16.22 -11.49 -26.92
N ILE A 89 15.00 -11.34 -26.38
CA ILE A 89 14.17 -10.13 -26.45
C ILE A 89 13.49 -9.92 -25.09
N PRO A 90 13.12 -8.67 -24.72
CA PRO A 90 12.40 -8.40 -23.49
C PRO A 90 11.10 -9.22 -23.39
N VAL A 91 10.92 -9.88 -22.26
CA VAL A 91 9.65 -10.47 -21.82
C VAL A 91 9.20 -9.68 -20.60
N GLU A 92 7.96 -9.20 -20.61
CA GLU A 92 7.40 -8.39 -19.53
C GLU A 92 6.07 -8.96 -19.07
N ARG A 93 5.77 -8.82 -17.78
CA ARG A 93 4.42 -9.03 -17.25
C ARG A 93 3.57 -7.81 -17.62
N GLY A 94 2.43 -8.05 -18.25
CA GLY A 94 1.37 -7.06 -18.40
C GLY A 94 0.64 -6.81 -17.09
N PRO A 95 -0.47 -6.06 -17.10
CA PRO A 95 -1.33 -5.93 -15.93
C PRO A 95 -1.90 -7.30 -15.54
N GLU A 96 -2.26 -7.48 -14.27
CA GLU A 96 -2.96 -8.68 -13.82
C GLU A 96 -4.28 -8.89 -14.55
N GLU A 97 -4.93 -7.78 -14.86
CA GLU A 97 -6.25 -7.73 -15.43
C GLU A 97 -6.16 -7.12 -16.84
N LEU A 98 -6.65 -7.86 -17.82
CA LEU A 98 -6.54 -7.51 -19.24
C LEU A 98 -7.08 -6.11 -19.54
N LYS A 99 -8.13 -5.69 -18.83
CA LYS A 99 -8.80 -4.40 -19.05
C LYS A 99 -8.01 -3.20 -18.58
N ASP A 100 -6.93 -3.42 -17.84
CA ASP A 100 -5.99 -2.37 -17.46
C ASP A 100 -4.89 -2.17 -18.52
N LEU A 101 -4.89 -2.95 -19.63
CA LEU A 101 -3.94 -2.81 -20.73
C LEU A 101 -3.94 -1.41 -21.40
N PRO A 102 -5.07 -0.74 -21.68
CA PRO A 102 -5.05 0.61 -22.23
C PRO A 102 -4.25 1.56 -21.34
N ARG A 103 -4.46 1.50 -20.02
CA ARG A 103 -3.71 2.30 -19.04
C ARG A 103 -2.26 1.89 -18.92
N TYR A 104 -1.98 0.59 -18.99
CA TYR A 104 -0.61 0.07 -18.99
C TYR A 104 0.22 0.72 -20.10
N PHE A 105 -0.39 1.00 -21.26
CA PHE A 105 0.28 1.69 -22.37
C PHE A 105 0.16 3.21 -22.36
N ASP A 106 -0.94 3.79 -21.86
CA ASP A 106 -1.07 5.25 -21.67
C ASP A 106 -0.08 5.77 -20.62
N ARG A 107 0.18 4.97 -19.58
CA ARG A 107 1.17 5.24 -18.54
C ARG A 107 2.56 4.80 -18.98
N ALA A 108 2.99 5.11 -20.21
CA ALA A 108 4.39 4.99 -20.62
C ALA A 108 5.32 6.01 -19.90
N ALA A 109 4.99 6.41 -18.67
CA ALA A 109 5.92 6.92 -17.68
C ALA A 109 6.33 5.72 -16.81
N LYS A 110 7.63 5.51 -16.68
CA LYS A 110 8.27 4.48 -15.83
C LYS A 110 7.49 4.27 -14.52
N PRO A 111 7.44 3.04 -13.98
CA PRO A 111 6.88 2.82 -12.65
C PRO A 111 7.46 3.88 -11.71
N ILE A 112 6.56 4.66 -11.10
CA ILE A 112 6.97 5.75 -10.22
C ILE A 112 7.69 5.10 -9.05
N ASP A 113 8.96 5.43 -8.89
CA ASP A 113 9.73 4.97 -7.76
C ASP A 113 9.18 5.64 -6.50
N LEU A 114 8.66 4.82 -5.59
CA LEU A 114 8.13 5.25 -4.29
C LEU A 114 9.10 4.88 -3.16
N SER A 115 10.34 4.50 -3.49
CA SER A 115 11.37 4.23 -2.49
C SER A 115 11.87 5.51 -1.81
N GLU A 116 11.85 6.64 -2.52
CA GLU A 116 12.29 7.96 -2.03
C GLU A 116 11.18 8.73 -1.32
N TYR A 117 11.57 9.45 -0.27
CA TYR A 117 10.72 10.34 0.52
C TYR A 117 11.58 11.35 1.31
N ASP A 118 11.03 12.54 1.58
CA ASP A 118 11.73 13.59 2.33
C ASP A 118 11.27 13.70 3.81
N VAL A 119 10.02 13.32 4.09
CA VAL A 119 9.41 13.52 5.42
C VAL A 119 9.76 12.35 6.34
N ALA A 120 10.51 12.61 7.40
CA ALA A 120 10.79 11.62 8.44
C ALA A 120 9.55 11.35 9.30
N ILE A 121 9.32 10.10 9.71
CA ILE A 121 8.24 9.71 10.61
C ILE A 121 8.81 9.42 12.00
N PHE A 122 8.39 10.22 12.97
CA PHE A 122 8.58 10.00 14.39
C PHE A 122 7.35 9.24 14.89
N ALA A 123 7.55 7.96 15.25
CA ALA A 123 6.49 7.12 15.78
C ALA A 123 6.57 7.08 17.31
N GLU A 124 5.58 7.68 17.95
CA GLU A 124 5.51 7.76 19.40
C GLU A 124 5.00 6.45 20.03
N ILE A 125 5.81 5.91 20.92
CA ILE A 125 5.39 4.90 21.90
C ILE A 125 4.83 5.65 23.10
N VAL A 126 3.52 5.87 23.09
CA VAL A 126 2.83 6.51 24.22
C VAL A 126 2.90 5.66 25.48
N ASP A 127 2.79 6.34 26.63
CA ASP A 127 2.84 5.73 27.95
C ASP A 127 4.12 4.91 28.19
N ALA A 128 5.25 5.27 27.55
CA ALA A 128 6.50 4.52 27.66
C ALA A 128 6.95 4.27 29.12
N PRO A 129 6.77 5.19 30.09
CA PRO A 129 7.06 4.92 31.50
C PRO A 129 6.31 3.72 32.12
N ARG A 130 5.19 3.29 31.53
CA ARG A 130 4.36 2.17 32.02
C ARG A 130 4.70 0.84 31.37
N LEU A 131 5.55 0.84 30.35
CA LEU A 131 5.96 -0.36 29.62
C LEU A 131 7.27 -0.88 30.17
N THR A 132 7.57 -2.16 29.98
CA THR A 132 8.94 -2.66 30.17
C THR A 132 9.82 -2.30 28.97
N VAL A 133 11.15 -2.36 29.14
CA VAL A 133 12.11 -2.13 28.04
C VAL A 133 11.83 -3.09 26.87
N GLU A 134 11.51 -4.36 27.16
CA GLU A 134 11.19 -5.35 26.13
C GLU A 134 9.90 -5.00 25.37
N GLN A 135 8.89 -4.47 26.06
CA GLN A 135 7.65 -4.03 25.42
C GLN A 135 7.88 -2.81 24.53
N ILE A 136 8.72 -1.86 24.96
CA ILE A 136 9.15 -0.70 24.16
C ILE A 136 9.85 -1.18 22.89
N VAL A 137 10.84 -2.06 23.02
CA VAL A 137 11.58 -2.64 21.88
C VAL A 137 10.65 -3.37 20.92
N ALA A 138 9.71 -4.18 21.43
CA ALA A 138 8.76 -4.90 20.58
C ALA A 138 7.87 -3.94 19.76
N ARG A 139 7.41 -2.83 20.35
CA ARG A 139 6.63 -1.81 19.64
C ARG A 139 7.51 -1.06 18.64
N ALA A 140 8.73 -0.70 19.00
CA ALA A 140 9.70 -0.03 18.14
C ALA A 140 9.96 -0.82 16.85
N ARG A 141 10.19 -2.14 16.95
CA ARG A 141 10.36 -3.01 15.77
C ARG A 141 9.16 -2.98 14.84
N ARG A 142 7.94 -2.99 15.40
CA ARG A 142 6.71 -2.89 14.62
C ARG A 142 6.59 -1.54 13.93
N HIS A 143 6.81 -0.44 14.66
CA HIS A 143 6.74 0.90 14.09
C HIS A 143 7.80 1.11 12.99
N ALA A 144 9.03 0.63 13.20
CA ALA A 144 10.07 0.64 12.17
C ALA A 144 9.69 -0.19 10.95
N ALA A 145 9.13 -1.39 11.14
CA ALA A 145 8.61 -2.19 10.03
C ALA A 145 7.47 -1.46 9.29
N ASP A 146 6.65 -0.70 10.01
CA ASP A 146 5.58 0.15 9.48
C ASP A 146 6.03 1.46 8.82
N GLY A 147 7.33 1.77 8.88
CA GLY A 147 7.95 2.88 8.15
C GLY A 147 8.42 4.04 9.02
N ALA A 148 8.43 3.90 10.34
CA ALA A 148 9.01 4.91 11.23
C ALA A 148 10.53 5.01 11.04
N ASP A 149 11.06 6.24 10.93
CA ASP A 149 12.51 6.49 10.91
C ASP A 149 13.05 6.75 12.31
N VAL A 150 12.23 7.33 13.19
CA VAL A 150 12.58 7.65 14.57
C VAL A 150 11.53 7.06 15.52
N ILE A 151 12.00 6.43 16.59
CA ILE A 151 11.15 5.94 17.67
C ILE A 151 11.13 6.99 18.77
N ASP A 152 9.96 7.56 19.02
CA ASP A 152 9.78 8.57 20.05
C ASP A 152 9.24 7.93 21.35
N LEU A 153 9.92 8.20 22.45
CA LEU A 153 9.54 7.73 23.78
C LEU A 153 8.68 8.79 24.47
N GLY A 154 7.36 8.64 24.32
CA GLY A 154 6.35 9.51 24.93
C GLY A 154 6.33 9.37 26.45
N GLY A 155 6.80 10.41 27.14
CA GLY A 155 6.74 10.55 28.59
C GLY A 155 5.31 10.76 29.09
N LEU A 156 5.14 10.71 30.42
CA LEU A 156 3.85 10.94 31.07
C LEU A 156 3.94 12.11 32.04
N PRO A 157 2.97 13.06 32.03
CA PRO A 157 2.95 14.14 32.99
C PRO A 157 3.00 13.62 34.43
N ALA A 158 3.88 14.22 35.24
CA ALA A 158 4.07 13.91 36.66
C ALA A 158 4.34 12.41 36.97
N THR A 159 4.80 11.64 35.99
CA THR A 159 5.12 10.22 36.15
C THR A 159 6.60 10.00 35.85
N PRO A 160 7.40 9.55 36.82
CA PRO A 160 8.83 9.29 36.58
C PRO A 160 9.04 8.22 35.51
N PHE A 161 10.06 8.39 34.69
CA PHE A 161 10.54 7.39 33.73
C PHE A 161 11.83 6.71 34.24
N PRO A 162 11.76 5.73 35.15
CA PRO A 162 12.95 5.19 35.85
C PRO A 162 13.92 4.41 34.94
N HIS A 163 13.40 3.78 33.91
CA HIS A 163 14.12 2.95 32.93
C HIS A 163 14.34 3.67 31.59
N LEU A 164 14.29 5.00 31.58
CA LEU A 164 14.49 5.82 30.37
C LEU A 164 15.82 5.52 29.70
N GLU A 165 16.93 5.58 30.44
CA GLU A 165 18.26 5.38 29.87
C GLU A 165 18.46 3.96 29.34
N ASP A 166 17.89 2.97 30.01
CA ASP A 166 17.95 1.57 29.56
C ASP A 166 17.09 1.37 28.31
N SER A 167 15.94 2.03 28.22
CA SER A 167 15.08 2.03 27.03
C SER A 167 15.79 2.66 25.83
N VAL A 168 16.40 3.84 26.01
CA VAL A 168 17.19 4.52 24.97
C VAL A 168 18.32 3.60 24.50
N ARG A 169 19.14 3.07 25.42
CA ARG A 169 20.27 2.19 25.05
C ARG A 169 19.81 0.93 24.33
N ALA A 170 18.71 0.32 24.75
CA ALA A 170 18.16 -0.87 24.10
C ALA A 170 17.73 -0.56 22.66
N LEU A 171 17.03 0.54 22.42
CA LEU A 171 16.63 0.97 21.08
C LEU A 171 17.83 1.30 20.19
N LYS A 172 18.82 2.02 20.73
CA LYS A 172 20.07 2.32 20.00
C LYS A 172 20.85 1.05 19.65
N ALA A 173 20.86 0.04 20.53
CA ALA A 173 21.52 -1.25 20.26
C ALA A 173 20.87 -2.02 19.09
N GLU A 174 19.59 -1.77 18.79
CA GLU A 174 18.89 -2.32 17.62
C GLU A 174 19.02 -1.44 16.37
N GLY A 175 19.76 -0.33 16.46
CA GLY A 175 20.02 0.56 15.32
C GLY A 175 18.92 1.59 15.09
N HIS A 176 17.97 1.76 16.01
CA HIS A 176 16.95 2.81 15.88
C HIS A 176 17.54 4.20 16.12
N ALA A 177 17.01 5.20 15.42
CA ALA A 177 17.06 6.58 15.90
C ALA A 177 16.00 6.77 16.99
N VAL A 178 16.36 7.50 18.05
CA VAL A 178 15.56 7.60 19.27
C VAL A 178 15.30 9.06 19.58
N SER A 179 14.05 9.35 19.90
CA SER A 179 13.61 10.62 20.43
C SER A 179 13.03 10.44 21.84
N VAL A 180 13.14 11.46 22.67
CA VAL A 180 12.54 11.51 24.01
C VAL A 180 11.63 12.72 24.10
N ASP A 181 10.34 12.49 24.34
CA ASP A 181 9.36 13.54 24.61
C ASP A 181 9.04 13.60 26.10
N SER A 182 9.47 14.69 26.75
CA SER A 182 9.17 14.95 28.15
C SER A 182 9.15 16.44 28.44
N ILE A 183 8.25 16.82 29.35
CA ILE A 183 8.19 18.17 29.91
C ILE A 183 9.24 18.40 31.01
N ALA A 184 9.86 17.32 31.52
CA ALA A 184 10.82 17.37 32.61
C ALA A 184 12.25 17.50 32.06
N THR A 185 12.93 18.60 32.39
CA THR A 185 14.28 18.87 31.87
C THR A 185 15.32 17.85 32.35
N ASP A 186 15.13 17.24 33.52
CA ASP A 186 16.00 16.16 33.99
C ASP A 186 15.86 14.88 33.15
N GLU A 187 14.65 14.55 32.69
CA GLU A 187 14.42 13.42 31.79
C GLU A 187 15.02 13.68 30.41
N LEU A 188 14.85 14.89 29.87
CA LEU A 188 15.49 15.29 28.61
C LEU A 188 17.02 15.19 28.69
N LEU A 189 17.63 15.65 29.80
CA LEU A 189 19.07 15.51 30.04
C LEU A 189 19.50 14.05 30.15
N ARG A 190 18.74 13.21 30.88
CA ARG A 190 19.01 11.78 31.03
C ARG A 190 18.94 11.06 29.68
N GLY A 191 17.89 11.31 28.90
CA GLY A 191 17.70 10.76 27.56
C GLY A 191 18.81 11.18 26.59
N GLY A 192 19.12 12.47 26.53
CA GLY A 192 20.20 12.99 25.69
C GLY A 192 21.57 12.41 26.06
N ARG A 193 21.88 12.27 27.35
CA ARG A 193 23.13 11.63 27.83
C ARG A 193 23.16 10.12 27.60
N ALA A 194 22.01 9.47 27.55
CA ALA A 194 21.89 8.05 27.23
C ALA A 194 22.06 7.77 25.71
N GLY A 195 22.03 8.81 24.87
CA GLY A 195 22.26 8.71 23.43
C GLY A 195 21.02 8.88 22.57
N ALA A 196 19.96 9.52 23.08
CA ALA A 196 18.84 9.96 22.25
C ALA A 196 19.33 10.95 21.17
N ASP A 197 18.81 10.83 19.97
CA ASP A 197 19.16 11.68 18.82
C ASP A 197 18.35 12.98 18.82
N TYR A 198 17.14 12.94 19.37
CA TYR A 198 16.21 14.07 19.44
C TYR A 198 15.61 14.24 20.84
N LEU A 199 15.26 15.49 21.16
CA LEU A 199 14.54 15.86 22.38
C LEU A 199 13.33 16.72 22.02
N LEU A 200 12.13 16.25 22.36
CA LEU A 200 10.90 16.93 22.02
C LEU A 200 10.53 18.02 23.05
N SER A 201 9.72 18.97 22.59
CA SER A 201 9.00 19.92 23.45
C SER A 201 9.86 20.97 24.18
N LEU A 202 10.98 21.42 23.62
CA LEU A 202 11.77 22.51 24.20
C LEU A 202 11.13 23.88 23.89
N THR A 203 10.96 24.69 24.93
CA THR A 203 10.50 26.08 24.82
C THR A 203 11.69 27.02 25.03
N MET A 204 11.48 28.33 24.84
CA MET A 204 12.50 29.33 25.17
C MET A 204 13.03 29.21 26.62
N ASP A 205 12.18 28.77 27.56
CA ASP A 205 12.54 28.64 28.98
C ASP A 205 13.40 27.41 29.29
N THR A 206 13.29 26.38 28.45
CA THR A 206 14.02 25.11 28.59
C THR A 206 15.12 24.93 27.54
N LEU A 207 15.31 25.92 26.66
CA LEU A 207 16.25 25.86 25.54
C LEU A 207 17.71 25.60 25.95
N TRP A 208 18.08 25.98 27.18
CA TRP A 208 19.40 25.72 27.75
C TRP A 208 19.76 24.22 27.79
N VAL A 209 18.77 23.32 27.83
CA VAL A 209 18.99 21.86 27.78
C VAL A 209 19.74 21.46 26.50
N ALA A 210 19.49 22.15 25.37
CA ALA A 210 20.14 21.88 24.10
C ALA A 210 21.65 22.18 24.11
N ASP A 211 22.15 22.93 25.10
CA ASP A 211 23.58 23.22 25.27
C ASP A 211 24.29 22.13 26.09
N GLU A 212 23.53 21.31 26.82
CA GLU A 212 24.04 20.30 27.75
C GLU A 212 24.17 18.91 27.13
N VAL A 213 23.55 18.67 25.97
CA VAL A 213 23.54 17.38 25.27
C VAL A 213 23.69 17.53 23.77
N ALA A 214 24.13 16.46 23.09
CA ALA A 214 24.32 16.46 21.65
C ALA A 214 23.02 16.36 20.84
N ALA A 215 21.93 15.88 21.46
CA ALA A 215 20.65 15.65 20.82
C ALA A 215 20.07 16.91 20.14
N THR A 216 19.37 16.71 19.02
CA THR A 216 18.71 17.78 18.25
C THR A 216 17.37 18.13 18.89
N PRO A 217 17.14 19.37 19.35
CA PRO A 217 15.88 19.73 19.98
C PRO A 217 14.77 20.01 18.95
N ILE A 218 13.55 19.66 19.32
CA ILE A 218 12.32 20.15 18.67
C ILE A 218 11.81 21.31 19.53
N LEU A 219 11.66 22.47 18.89
CA LEU A 219 11.24 23.72 19.50
C LEU A 219 9.73 23.87 19.38
N ILE A 220 9.07 24.17 20.49
CA ILE A 220 7.64 24.46 20.56
C ILE A 220 7.42 25.85 21.19
N PRO A 221 6.28 26.51 20.90
CA PRO A 221 5.93 27.73 21.62
C PRO A 221 5.58 27.43 23.09
N ARG A 222 5.62 28.45 23.96
CA ARG A 222 5.20 28.30 25.37
C ARG A 222 3.74 27.88 25.51
N THR A 223 2.89 28.37 24.60
CA THR A 223 1.50 27.96 24.43
C THR A 223 1.21 27.86 22.93
N PRO A 224 0.24 27.05 22.46
CA PRO A 224 0.05 26.81 21.03
C PRO A 224 -0.11 28.06 20.15
N SER A 225 -0.64 29.17 20.71
CA SER A 225 -0.84 30.43 19.99
C SER A 225 0.29 31.45 20.16
N ASP A 226 1.32 31.18 20.98
CA ASP A 226 2.44 32.08 21.24
C ASP A 226 3.55 31.94 20.17
N GLU A 227 3.22 32.36 18.94
CA GLU A 227 4.14 32.35 17.78
C GLU A 227 5.43 33.15 18.06
N ALA A 228 5.36 34.19 18.91
CA ALA A 228 6.50 35.02 19.26
C ALA A 228 7.55 34.26 20.09
N SER A 229 7.11 33.41 21.02
CA SER A 229 8.02 32.57 21.80
C SER A 229 8.75 31.52 20.97
N LEU A 230 8.06 30.90 20.00
CA LEU A 230 8.69 29.95 19.07
C LEU A 230 9.72 30.66 18.20
N ALA A 231 9.37 31.83 17.65
CA ALA A 231 10.30 32.64 16.88
C ALA A 231 11.56 33.02 17.66
N ALA A 232 11.43 33.42 18.93
CA ALA A 232 12.58 33.71 19.78
C ALA A 232 13.48 32.49 20.02
N ALA A 233 12.90 31.30 20.17
CA ALA A 233 13.65 30.05 20.31
C ALA A 233 14.39 29.67 19.02
N ILE A 234 13.73 29.83 17.86
CA ILE A 234 14.32 29.63 16.52
C ILE A 234 15.52 30.56 16.33
N ASP A 235 15.33 31.86 16.53
CA ASP A 235 16.38 32.88 16.35
C ASP A 235 17.58 32.58 17.28
N ALA A 236 17.32 32.16 18.51
CA ALA A 236 18.36 31.75 19.46
C ALA A 236 19.15 30.53 19.00
N MET A 237 18.50 29.50 18.43
CA MET A 237 19.19 28.30 17.94
C MET A 237 19.95 28.55 16.64
N GLN A 238 19.42 29.39 15.74
CA GLN A 238 20.14 29.83 14.55
C GLN A 238 21.40 30.62 14.93
N ALA A 239 21.32 31.53 15.90
CA ALA A 239 22.48 32.28 16.39
C ALA A 239 23.56 31.37 16.99
N ARG A 240 23.18 30.20 17.54
CA ARG A 240 24.10 29.18 18.06
C ARG A 240 24.69 28.28 16.96
N GLY A 241 24.14 28.31 15.74
CA GLY A 241 24.52 27.39 14.67
C GLY A 241 24.22 25.92 14.99
N ARG A 242 23.20 25.66 15.81
CA ARG A 242 22.79 24.32 16.22
C ARG A 242 21.62 23.86 15.36
N ALA A 243 21.58 22.58 15.00
CA ALA A 243 20.43 22.00 14.31
C ALA A 243 19.24 21.92 15.27
N PHE A 244 18.02 22.09 14.74
CA PHE A 244 16.76 21.96 15.47
C PHE A 244 15.62 21.74 14.46
N LEU A 245 14.47 21.31 14.98
CA LEU A 245 13.21 21.37 14.25
C LEU A 245 12.26 22.34 14.97
N ALA A 246 11.38 23.02 14.24
CA ALA A 246 10.35 23.88 14.81
C ALA A 246 8.96 23.27 14.62
N ASP A 247 8.15 23.29 15.67
CA ASP A 247 6.77 22.83 15.64
C ASP A 247 5.83 23.94 16.18
N ALA A 248 4.88 24.39 15.33
CA ALA A 248 3.88 25.40 15.66
C ALA A 248 2.63 24.84 16.35
N ILE A 249 2.63 23.54 16.66
CA ILE A 249 1.57 22.74 17.28
C ILE A 249 0.30 22.68 16.43
N LEU A 250 -0.04 21.50 15.95
CA LEU A 250 -1.30 21.25 15.24
C LEU A 250 -2.45 21.02 16.24
N ASP A 251 -3.48 21.86 16.15
CA ASP A 251 -4.66 21.77 17.00
C ASP A 251 -5.66 20.72 16.47
N PRO A 252 -6.44 20.05 17.35
CA PRO A 252 -7.42 19.05 16.92
C PRO A 252 -8.61 19.67 16.16
N ILE A 253 -9.34 18.84 15.42
CA ILE A 253 -10.61 19.22 14.77
C ILE A 253 -11.75 19.08 15.79
N PRO A 254 -12.71 20.03 15.89
CA PRO A 254 -12.79 21.34 15.24
C PRO A 254 -12.16 22.48 16.07
N PHE A 255 -11.34 22.16 17.07
CA PHE A 255 -10.82 23.11 18.06
C PHE A 255 -9.52 23.81 17.64
N GLY A 256 -9.48 24.35 16.42
CA GLY A 256 -8.38 25.22 15.98
C GLY A 256 -7.52 24.70 14.83
N LEU A 257 -7.79 23.50 14.27
CA LEU A 257 -6.99 22.95 13.16
C LEU A 257 -6.70 23.98 12.06
N ALA A 258 -7.74 24.65 11.53
CA ALA A 258 -7.56 25.64 10.46
C ALA A 258 -6.63 26.80 10.88
N ALA A 259 -6.77 27.29 12.11
CA ALA A 259 -5.90 28.33 12.63
C ALA A 259 -4.45 27.84 12.77
N SER A 260 -4.25 26.60 13.22
CA SER A 260 -2.91 25.99 13.32
C SER A 260 -2.24 25.79 11.97
N ILE A 261 -2.98 25.39 10.93
CA ILE A 261 -2.44 25.31 9.55
C ILE A 261 -1.95 26.69 9.08
N VAL A 262 -2.71 27.76 9.37
CA VAL A 262 -2.27 29.13 9.07
C VAL A 262 -1.01 29.50 9.86
N ARG A 263 -0.86 29.05 11.11
CA ARG A 263 0.39 29.25 11.88
C ARG A 263 1.59 28.55 11.23
N TYR A 264 1.45 27.30 10.79
CA TYR A 264 2.54 26.63 10.06
C TYR A 264 2.88 27.31 8.74
N HIS A 265 1.88 27.82 8.01
CA HIS A 265 2.13 28.59 6.80
C HIS A 265 2.97 29.85 7.08
N ARG A 266 2.59 30.64 8.09
CA ARG A 266 3.36 31.81 8.52
C ARG A 266 4.76 31.45 9.02
N LEU A 267 4.90 30.31 9.72
CA LEU A 267 6.19 29.81 10.17
C LEU A 267 7.11 29.53 8.97
N ARG A 268 6.62 28.83 7.93
CA ARG A 268 7.38 28.56 6.70
C ARG A 268 7.71 29.84 5.94
N GLU A 269 6.78 30.78 5.81
CA GLU A 269 7.04 32.08 5.16
C GLU A 269 8.13 32.88 5.89
N ARG A 270 8.08 32.90 7.23
CA ARG A 270 9.04 33.65 8.05
C ARG A 270 10.42 32.98 8.10
N TYR A 271 10.46 31.65 8.10
CA TYR A 271 11.68 30.86 8.19
C TYR A 271 11.77 29.81 7.06
N PRO A 272 12.11 30.24 5.83
CA PRO A 272 12.07 29.36 4.65
C PRO A 272 12.97 28.13 4.75
N ASP A 273 14.11 28.24 5.44
CA ASP A 273 15.12 27.18 5.52
C ASP A 273 15.07 26.36 6.82
N VAL A 274 14.13 26.65 7.72
CA VAL A 274 14.03 25.92 9.00
C VAL A 274 13.35 24.58 8.79
N ALA A 275 13.89 23.52 9.39
CA ALA A 275 13.25 22.21 9.42
C ALA A 275 11.99 22.28 10.30
N ILE A 276 10.83 21.93 9.73
CA ILE A 276 9.55 21.96 10.46
C ILE A 276 9.16 20.53 10.84
N MET A 277 8.69 20.35 12.07
CA MET A 277 7.97 19.16 12.51
C MET A 277 6.47 19.45 12.55
N LEU A 278 5.66 18.45 12.19
CA LEU A 278 4.19 18.51 12.24
C LEU A 278 3.64 17.32 13.04
N GLY A 279 3.09 17.57 14.23
CA GLY A 279 2.39 16.54 15.01
C GLY A 279 0.97 16.28 14.51
N ILE A 280 0.73 15.14 13.87
CA ILE A 280 -0.58 14.82 13.25
C ILE A 280 -1.51 13.99 14.14
N GLY A 281 -0.98 13.40 15.22
CA GLY A 281 -1.73 12.51 16.13
C GLY A 281 -3.03 13.12 16.65
N ASN A 282 -3.05 14.43 16.93
CA ASN A 282 -4.24 15.15 17.38
C ASN A 282 -5.40 15.14 16.38
N VAL A 283 -5.13 14.90 15.09
CA VAL A 283 -6.15 14.83 14.05
C VAL A 283 -6.51 13.38 13.76
N THR A 284 -5.51 12.50 13.64
CA THR A 284 -5.75 11.08 13.30
C THR A 284 -6.36 10.31 14.47
N GLU A 285 -5.97 10.57 15.72
CA GLU A 285 -6.47 9.84 16.90
C GLU A 285 -7.82 10.36 17.41
N LEU A 286 -8.07 11.67 17.25
CA LEU A 286 -9.26 12.33 17.82
C LEU A 286 -10.38 12.52 16.80
N THR A 287 -10.29 11.86 15.64
CA THR A 287 -11.33 11.89 14.59
C THR A 287 -11.72 10.47 14.20
N GLU A 288 -12.99 10.12 14.41
CA GLU A 288 -13.56 8.83 14.00
C GLU A 288 -13.84 8.81 12.48
N ALA A 289 -12.79 8.72 11.69
CA ALA A 289 -12.82 8.55 10.24
C ALA A 289 -11.59 7.76 9.76
N ASP A 290 -11.63 7.20 8.55
CA ASP A 290 -10.51 6.41 8.01
C ASP A 290 -9.22 7.25 7.97
N THR A 291 -8.24 6.83 8.76
CA THR A 291 -6.97 7.55 8.94
C THR A 291 -6.16 7.63 7.65
N SER A 292 -6.35 6.72 6.69
CA SER A 292 -5.68 6.76 5.38
C SER A 292 -6.03 8.03 4.60
N GLY A 293 -7.29 8.47 4.65
CA GLY A 293 -7.73 9.71 4.00
C GLY A 293 -7.25 10.96 4.74
N ILE A 294 -7.26 10.93 6.07
CA ILE A 294 -6.72 12.01 6.91
C ILE A 294 -5.22 12.20 6.65
N ASN A 295 -4.47 11.10 6.70
CA ASN A 295 -3.03 11.07 6.39
C ASN A 295 -2.75 11.59 4.99
N ALA A 296 -3.53 11.19 3.98
CA ALA A 296 -3.36 11.71 2.62
C ALA A 296 -3.44 13.25 2.58
N VAL A 297 -4.43 13.86 3.23
CA VAL A 297 -4.60 15.32 3.24
C VAL A 297 -3.48 15.99 4.04
N LEU A 298 -3.16 15.49 5.24
CA LEU A 298 -2.15 16.07 6.11
C LEU A 298 -0.74 15.99 5.49
N PHE A 299 -0.38 14.88 4.84
CA PHE A 299 0.89 14.78 4.12
C PHE A 299 0.92 15.60 2.83
N GLY A 300 -0.24 15.87 2.22
CA GLY A 300 -0.34 16.84 1.12
C GLY A 300 0.03 18.25 1.61
N ILE A 301 -0.55 18.69 2.72
CA ILE A 301 -0.21 19.96 3.39
C ILE A 301 1.27 19.96 3.82
N ALA A 302 1.76 18.86 4.39
CA ALA A 302 3.16 18.73 4.80
C ALA A 302 4.12 18.89 3.60
N ALA A 303 3.79 18.32 2.44
CA ALA A 303 4.59 18.45 1.22
C ALA A 303 4.59 19.90 0.68
N GLU A 304 3.45 20.60 0.73
CA GLU A 304 3.34 22.02 0.36
C GLU A 304 4.13 22.94 1.29
N LEU A 305 4.15 22.62 2.59
CA LEU A 305 4.88 23.36 3.62
C LEU A 305 6.34 22.92 3.78
N ASP A 306 6.82 21.99 2.97
CA ASP A 306 8.18 21.45 3.02
C ASP A 306 8.55 20.94 4.44
N VAL A 307 7.62 20.25 5.09
CA VAL A 307 7.81 19.69 6.43
C VAL A 307 8.91 18.63 6.39
N ALA A 308 9.84 18.69 7.35
CA ALA A 308 10.97 17.77 7.45
C ALA A 308 10.60 16.49 8.23
N ALA A 309 9.69 16.60 9.20
CA ALA A 309 9.29 15.47 10.03
C ALA A 309 7.82 15.53 10.45
N VAL A 310 7.21 14.36 10.63
CA VAL A 310 5.86 14.20 11.18
C VAL A 310 5.94 13.36 12.45
N LEU A 311 5.30 13.82 13.52
CA LEU A 311 5.07 13.03 14.73
C LEU A 311 3.67 12.39 14.66
N THR A 312 3.61 11.07 14.80
CA THR A 312 2.36 10.30 14.79
C THR A 312 2.41 9.13 15.76
N THR A 313 1.28 8.49 16.01
CA THR A 313 1.12 7.41 17.00
C THR A 313 0.03 6.43 16.60
N GLU A 314 -0.08 5.31 17.33
CA GLU A 314 -1.13 4.28 17.19
C GLU A 314 -1.71 3.94 18.59
N VAL A 315 -2.41 4.89 19.19
CA VAL A 315 -2.99 4.76 20.53
C VAL A 315 -4.38 4.13 20.46
N SER A 316 -5.27 4.71 19.65
CA SER A 316 -6.63 4.20 19.51
C SER A 316 -6.63 2.92 18.68
N ARG A 317 -7.63 2.06 18.95
CA ARG A 317 -7.80 0.82 18.19
C ARG A 317 -8.16 1.07 16.73
N HIS A 318 -8.70 2.24 16.42
CA HIS A 318 -9.08 2.63 15.06
C HIS A 318 -7.85 3.10 14.27
N ALA A 319 -6.92 3.85 14.87
CA ALA A 319 -5.67 4.32 14.26
C ALA A 319 -4.55 3.26 14.19
N ARG A 320 -4.86 1.97 14.31
CA ARG A 320 -3.88 0.85 14.41
C ARG A 320 -2.96 0.62 13.19
N ARG A 321 -3.10 1.43 12.14
CA ARG A 321 -2.29 1.43 10.91
C ARG A 321 -1.78 2.82 10.55
N ALA A 322 -1.94 3.81 11.43
CA ALA A 322 -1.66 5.21 11.12
C ALA A 322 -0.20 5.45 10.71
N ILE A 323 0.76 4.70 11.27
CA ILE A 323 2.18 4.81 10.88
C ILE A 323 2.40 4.28 9.46
N ARG A 324 1.83 3.10 9.15
CA ARG A 324 1.92 2.52 7.81
C ARG A 324 1.26 3.40 6.75
N GLU A 325 0.10 3.96 7.08
CA GLU A 325 -0.61 4.89 6.22
C GLU A 325 0.19 6.18 6.01
N ALA A 326 0.81 6.71 7.06
CA ALA A 326 1.72 7.85 6.97
C ALA A 326 2.92 7.57 6.05
N ASP A 327 3.53 6.38 6.13
CA ASP A 327 4.63 5.97 5.23
C ASP A 327 4.20 5.95 3.76
N TRP A 328 3.02 5.42 3.46
CA TRP A 328 2.48 5.49 2.10
C TRP A 328 2.16 6.92 1.67
N ALA A 329 1.58 7.72 2.57
CA ALA A 329 1.21 9.10 2.27
C ALA A 329 2.43 9.97 1.95
N ARG A 330 3.53 9.90 2.72
CA ARG A 330 4.75 10.66 2.41
C ARG A 330 5.36 10.30 1.07
N ARG A 331 5.40 9.01 0.71
CA ARG A 331 5.99 8.53 -0.56
C ARG A 331 5.18 9.01 -1.75
N ILE A 332 3.85 8.89 -1.66
CA ILE A 332 2.93 9.35 -2.71
C ILE A 332 3.04 10.87 -2.89
N MET A 333 3.06 11.63 -1.80
CA MET A 333 3.12 13.09 -1.88
C MET A 333 4.50 13.60 -2.31
N HIS A 334 5.59 12.95 -1.89
CA HIS A 334 6.93 13.23 -2.38
C HIS A 334 7.00 13.04 -3.91
N ALA A 335 6.54 11.88 -4.42
CA ALA A 335 6.52 11.62 -5.85
C ALA A 335 5.63 12.62 -6.63
N ALA A 336 4.47 12.97 -6.09
CA ALA A 336 3.57 13.96 -6.69
C ALA A 336 4.24 15.34 -6.81
N LYS A 337 4.88 15.79 -5.73
CA LYS A 337 5.62 17.06 -5.68
C LYS A 337 6.80 17.05 -6.66
N ALA A 338 7.63 16.01 -6.65
CA ALA A 338 8.79 15.89 -7.52
C ALA A 338 8.43 15.92 -9.01
N GLN A 339 7.29 15.33 -9.38
CA GLN A 339 6.80 15.27 -10.76
C GLN A 339 5.91 16.46 -11.15
N GLN A 340 5.62 17.36 -10.21
CA GLN A 340 4.68 18.48 -10.43
C GLN A 340 3.31 18.01 -10.94
N SER A 341 2.82 16.90 -10.37
CA SER A 341 1.55 16.29 -10.74
C SER A 341 0.62 16.15 -9.54
N LEU A 342 -0.66 15.95 -9.80
CA LEU A 342 -1.60 15.54 -8.76
C LEU A 342 -1.23 14.13 -8.24
N PRO A 343 -1.50 13.80 -6.97
CA PRO A 343 -1.27 12.44 -6.45
C PRO A 343 -2.21 11.39 -7.07
N LYS A 344 -3.20 11.83 -7.85
CA LYS A 344 -4.15 10.96 -8.55
C LYS A 344 -3.42 10.05 -9.54
N GLY A 345 -3.51 8.75 -9.29
CA GLY A 345 -2.99 7.75 -10.21
C GLY A 345 -1.61 7.21 -9.85
N ILE A 346 -0.92 7.78 -8.86
CA ILE A 346 0.41 7.35 -8.42
C ILE A 346 0.36 5.95 -7.80
N HIS A 347 -0.46 5.75 -6.76
CA HIS A 347 -0.63 4.45 -6.10
C HIS A 347 -2.00 4.34 -5.43
N ASP A 348 -2.42 3.11 -5.12
CA ASP A 348 -3.76 2.80 -4.60
C ASP A 348 -3.72 2.36 -3.12
N ALA A 349 -2.53 2.31 -2.49
CA ALA A 349 -2.36 1.81 -1.12
C ALA A 349 -3.25 2.49 -0.06
N LEU A 350 -3.57 3.78 -0.22
CA LEU A 350 -4.45 4.53 0.69
C LEU A 350 -5.94 4.32 0.38
N MET A 351 -6.30 3.70 -0.74
CA MET A 351 -7.67 3.38 -1.14
C MET A 351 -8.14 2.05 -0.54
N THR A 352 -8.30 2.05 0.78
CA THR A 352 -8.56 0.85 1.59
C THR A 352 -9.99 0.31 1.43
N VAL A 353 -10.99 1.16 1.14
CA VAL A 353 -12.42 0.79 1.08
C VAL A 353 -12.95 0.49 -0.32
N HIS A 354 -12.51 1.22 -1.35
CA HIS A 354 -13.00 1.06 -2.73
C HIS A 354 -11.86 1.11 -3.73
N ALA A 355 -12.05 0.51 -4.91
CA ALA A 355 -11.10 0.53 -6.01
C ALA A 355 -11.46 1.64 -7.02
N LYS A 356 -10.48 2.10 -7.80
CA LYS A 356 -10.73 3.08 -8.89
C LYS A 356 -11.67 2.51 -9.96
N HIS A 357 -11.52 1.21 -10.24
CA HIS A 357 -12.28 0.49 -11.27
C HIS A 357 -12.73 -0.88 -10.74
N PRO A 358 -13.82 -0.91 -9.96
CA PRO A 358 -14.25 -2.12 -9.29
C PRO A 358 -14.85 -3.17 -10.22
N PHE A 359 -15.51 -2.73 -11.29
CA PHE A 359 -16.23 -3.58 -12.22
C PHE A 359 -15.53 -3.58 -13.57
N PRO A 360 -14.60 -4.51 -13.82
CA PRO A 360 -13.98 -4.62 -15.13
C PRO A 360 -14.99 -5.07 -16.19
N ASP A 361 -15.85 -6.03 -15.85
CA ASP A 361 -16.71 -6.75 -16.79
C ASP A 361 -18.12 -6.21 -16.86
N SER A 362 -18.62 -6.02 -18.09
CA SER A 362 -20.04 -5.73 -18.30
C SER A 362 -20.87 -7.01 -18.18
N PRO A 363 -22.17 -6.91 -17.84
CA PRO A 363 -23.08 -8.04 -17.80
C PRO A 363 -23.12 -8.87 -19.10
N ASP A 364 -23.00 -8.21 -20.25
CA ASP A 364 -23.03 -8.87 -21.57
C ASP A 364 -21.73 -9.61 -21.87
N GLU A 365 -20.59 -9.05 -21.45
CA GLU A 365 -19.30 -9.73 -21.55
C GLU A 365 -19.27 -10.98 -20.67
N ILE A 366 -19.76 -10.88 -19.43
CA ILE A 366 -19.90 -12.03 -18.53
C ILE A 366 -20.81 -13.10 -19.15
N ALA A 367 -21.95 -12.71 -19.71
CA ALA A 367 -22.87 -13.65 -20.36
C ALA A 367 -22.23 -14.35 -21.56
N ALA A 368 -21.42 -13.64 -22.35
CA ALA A 368 -20.68 -14.22 -23.47
C ALA A 368 -19.64 -15.25 -23.00
N VAL A 369 -18.91 -14.97 -21.92
CA VAL A 369 -17.97 -15.95 -21.32
C VAL A 369 -18.73 -17.16 -20.77
N ALA A 370 -19.82 -16.93 -20.03
CA ALA A 370 -20.65 -18.00 -19.47
C ALA A 370 -21.17 -18.96 -20.55
N ALA A 371 -21.53 -18.44 -21.73
CA ALA A 371 -22.01 -19.24 -22.86
C ALA A 371 -20.94 -20.19 -23.46
N GLU A 372 -19.65 -19.97 -23.19
CA GLU A 372 -18.56 -20.84 -23.65
C GLU A 372 -18.17 -21.93 -22.64
N VAL A 373 -18.62 -21.83 -21.39
CA VAL A 373 -18.28 -22.79 -20.32
C VAL A 373 -19.02 -24.11 -20.51
N ARG A 374 -18.29 -25.23 -20.37
CA ARG A 374 -18.82 -26.60 -20.53
C ARG A 374 -18.53 -27.53 -19.35
N ASP A 375 -17.73 -27.07 -18.39
CA ASP A 375 -17.40 -27.81 -17.18
C ASP A 375 -18.31 -27.43 -16.00
N PRO A 376 -18.42 -28.30 -14.97
CA PRO A 376 -19.31 -28.05 -13.83
C PRO A 376 -18.78 -27.02 -12.83
N ASN A 377 -17.54 -26.51 -12.99
CA ASN A 377 -16.94 -25.64 -11.98
C ASN A 377 -17.60 -24.27 -11.97
N PHE A 378 -17.98 -23.82 -10.78
CA PHE A 378 -18.55 -22.50 -10.58
C PHE A 378 -17.50 -21.41 -10.78
N ARG A 379 -17.90 -20.40 -11.53
CA ARG A 379 -17.18 -19.14 -11.71
C ARG A 379 -18.03 -18.01 -11.17
N VAL A 380 -17.41 -17.12 -10.42
CA VAL A 380 -18.04 -15.92 -9.87
C VAL A 380 -17.41 -14.70 -10.53
N GLN A 381 -18.24 -13.81 -11.05
CA GLN A 381 -17.83 -12.50 -11.54
C GLN A 381 -18.76 -11.44 -10.99
N VAL A 382 -18.27 -10.20 -10.91
CA VAL A 382 -19.02 -9.06 -10.41
C VAL A 382 -19.07 -7.99 -11.49
N SER A 383 -20.26 -7.42 -11.71
CA SER A 383 -20.45 -6.22 -12.52
C SER A 383 -21.27 -5.17 -11.76
N GLU A 384 -21.51 -4.03 -12.39
CA GLU A 384 -22.41 -2.99 -11.84
C GLU A 384 -23.80 -3.53 -11.47
N GLN A 385 -24.26 -4.61 -12.14
CA GLN A 385 -25.58 -5.21 -11.90
C GLN A 385 -25.60 -6.26 -10.77
N GLY A 386 -24.46 -6.54 -10.13
CA GLY A 386 -24.35 -7.53 -9.06
C GLY A 386 -23.46 -8.70 -9.41
N LEU A 387 -23.74 -9.83 -8.76
CA LEU A 387 -22.96 -11.06 -8.84
C LEU A 387 -23.50 -11.94 -9.97
N HIS A 388 -22.58 -12.58 -10.68
CA HIS A 388 -22.86 -13.54 -11.75
C HIS A 388 -22.14 -14.84 -11.43
N VAL A 389 -22.92 -15.90 -11.21
CA VAL A 389 -22.41 -17.24 -10.88
C VAL A 389 -22.79 -18.19 -12.00
N TYR A 390 -21.80 -18.80 -12.65
CA TYR A 390 -22.06 -19.62 -13.82
C TYR A 390 -21.16 -20.85 -13.91
N ASN A 391 -21.69 -21.86 -14.59
CA ASN A 391 -21.00 -23.08 -14.99
C ASN A 391 -21.71 -23.64 -16.25
N ARG A 392 -21.46 -24.90 -16.62
CA ARG A 392 -22.17 -25.55 -17.74
C ARG A 392 -23.69 -25.60 -17.60
N ASP A 393 -24.22 -25.52 -16.38
CA ASP A 393 -25.65 -25.64 -16.07
C ASP A 393 -26.36 -24.26 -16.12
N GLY A 394 -25.66 -23.21 -16.56
CA GLY A 394 -26.21 -21.89 -16.79
C GLY A 394 -25.66 -20.81 -15.86
N MET A 395 -26.18 -19.59 -16.02
CA MET A 395 -25.79 -18.40 -15.27
C MET A 395 -26.91 -18.00 -14.30
N ARG A 396 -26.54 -17.70 -13.06
CA ARG A 396 -27.39 -17.17 -12.00
C ARG A 396 -26.91 -15.77 -11.68
N ARG A 397 -27.85 -14.85 -11.47
CA ARG A 397 -27.59 -13.46 -11.13
C ARG A 397 -28.23 -13.16 -9.77
N GLY A 398 -27.56 -12.33 -8.97
CA GLY A 398 -28.09 -11.94 -7.66
C GLY A 398 -27.26 -10.83 -7.03
N SER A 399 -27.74 -10.35 -5.90
CA SER A 399 -27.13 -9.24 -5.15
C SER A 399 -26.44 -9.68 -3.85
N GLY A 400 -26.63 -10.94 -3.44
CA GLY A 400 -26.00 -11.46 -2.22
C GLY A 400 -25.85 -12.98 -2.19
N ALA A 401 -25.00 -13.45 -1.29
CA ALA A 401 -24.63 -14.85 -1.16
C ALA A 401 -25.83 -15.75 -0.83
N PHE A 402 -26.67 -15.32 0.11
CA PHE A 402 -27.86 -16.09 0.52
C PHE A 402 -28.95 -16.16 -0.56
N GLU A 403 -29.02 -15.18 -1.47
CA GLU A 403 -29.93 -15.20 -2.61
C GLU A 403 -29.49 -16.22 -3.67
N LEU A 404 -28.18 -16.30 -3.91
CA LEU A 404 -27.58 -17.18 -4.91
C LEU A 404 -27.45 -18.62 -4.43
N TRP A 405 -27.25 -18.84 -3.14
CA TRP A 405 -27.00 -20.16 -2.54
C TRP A 405 -28.02 -21.24 -2.96
N PRO A 406 -29.34 -21.07 -2.81
CA PRO A 406 -30.32 -22.09 -3.17
C PRO A 406 -30.34 -22.44 -4.67
N GLN A 407 -29.75 -21.60 -5.51
CA GLN A 407 -29.71 -21.80 -6.96
C GLN A 407 -28.51 -22.66 -7.40
N LEU A 408 -27.55 -22.91 -6.50
CA LEU A 408 -26.32 -23.66 -6.81
C LEU A 408 -26.48 -25.18 -6.71
N GLY A 409 -27.47 -25.68 -5.94
CA GLY A 409 -27.73 -27.12 -5.80
C GLY A 409 -26.58 -27.89 -5.11
N LEU A 410 -25.97 -27.28 -4.08
CA LEU A 410 -24.80 -27.79 -3.37
C LEU A 410 -25.12 -28.41 -2.00
N GLU A 411 -26.39 -28.70 -1.70
CA GLU A 411 -26.85 -29.17 -0.38
C GLU A 411 -26.22 -30.51 0.05
N GLY A 412 -25.84 -31.35 -0.93
CA GLY A 412 -25.18 -32.63 -0.70
C GLY A 412 -23.64 -32.58 -0.69
N ASP A 413 -23.04 -31.42 -0.88
CA ASP A 413 -21.59 -31.27 -1.04
C ASP A 413 -21.04 -30.17 -0.14
N ALA A 414 -20.79 -30.52 1.12
CA ALA A 414 -20.36 -29.57 2.15
C ALA A 414 -19.07 -28.82 1.78
N SER A 415 -18.14 -29.46 1.06
CA SER A 415 -16.87 -28.84 0.67
C SER A 415 -17.07 -27.77 -0.40
N HIS A 416 -17.83 -28.08 -1.47
CA HIS A 416 -18.17 -27.06 -2.48
C HIS A 416 -19.11 -25.99 -1.92
N ALA A 417 -20.01 -26.36 -1.01
CA ALA A 417 -20.88 -25.41 -0.33
C ALA A 417 -20.10 -24.37 0.47
N PHE A 418 -19.12 -24.83 1.27
CA PHE A 418 -18.25 -23.93 2.03
C PHE A 418 -17.43 -23.02 1.10
N TYR A 419 -16.81 -23.59 0.07
CA TYR A 419 -16.04 -22.82 -0.92
C TYR A 419 -16.88 -21.72 -1.57
N MET A 420 -18.05 -22.08 -2.11
CA MET A 420 -18.94 -21.11 -2.73
C MET A 420 -19.48 -20.09 -1.74
N GLY A 421 -19.74 -20.47 -0.48
CA GLY A 421 -20.13 -19.54 0.56
C GLY A 421 -19.08 -18.45 0.80
N VAL A 422 -17.80 -18.83 0.85
CA VAL A 422 -16.67 -17.88 0.99
C VAL A 422 -16.56 -16.97 -0.22
N GLU A 423 -16.53 -17.53 -1.43
CA GLU A 423 -16.39 -16.76 -2.67
C GLU A 423 -17.56 -15.79 -2.89
N LEU A 424 -18.80 -16.23 -2.63
CA LEU A 424 -19.98 -15.36 -2.73
C LEU A 424 -19.97 -14.24 -1.69
N ALA A 425 -19.53 -14.51 -0.45
CA ALA A 425 -19.41 -13.48 0.57
C ALA A 425 -18.36 -12.43 0.19
N HIS A 426 -17.22 -12.84 -0.36
CA HIS A 426 -16.20 -11.91 -0.87
C HIS A 426 -16.70 -11.10 -2.07
N ALA A 427 -17.36 -11.74 -3.03
CA ALA A 427 -17.93 -11.07 -4.19
C ALA A 427 -19.03 -10.07 -3.80
N GLU A 428 -19.89 -10.43 -2.85
CA GLU A 428 -20.92 -9.55 -2.29
C GLU A 428 -20.31 -8.33 -1.60
N LEU A 429 -19.32 -8.54 -0.73
CA LEU A 429 -18.64 -7.45 -0.05
C LEU A 429 -17.93 -6.53 -1.05
N ALA A 430 -17.27 -7.10 -2.06
CA ALA A 430 -16.62 -6.33 -3.09
C ALA A 430 -17.60 -5.50 -3.91
N TRP A 431 -18.74 -6.08 -4.30
CA TRP A 431 -19.76 -5.35 -5.03
C TRP A 431 -20.32 -4.18 -4.22
N ARG A 432 -20.67 -4.41 -2.95
CA ARG A 432 -21.22 -3.38 -2.06
C ARG A 432 -20.27 -2.22 -1.80
N LEU A 433 -18.98 -2.52 -1.64
CA LEU A 433 -17.96 -1.51 -1.38
C LEU A 433 -17.40 -0.85 -2.64
N GLY A 434 -17.70 -1.40 -3.83
CA GLY A 434 -17.00 -1.01 -5.04
C GLY A 434 -15.51 -1.36 -4.97
N LYS A 435 -15.18 -2.60 -4.60
CA LYS A 435 -13.85 -3.20 -4.69
C LYS A 435 -13.75 -4.13 -5.90
N ARG A 436 -12.51 -4.35 -6.34
CA ARG A 436 -12.20 -5.38 -7.32
C ARG A 436 -12.35 -6.75 -6.67
N TYR A 437 -13.17 -7.61 -7.26
CA TYR A 437 -13.25 -9.02 -6.89
C TYR A 437 -12.50 -9.87 -7.92
N VAL A 438 -11.70 -10.80 -7.42
CA VAL A 438 -11.05 -11.84 -8.19
C VAL A 438 -11.25 -13.14 -7.42
N GLN A 439 -11.85 -14.14 -8.06
CA GLN A 439 -12.09 -15.43 -7.45
C GLN A 439 -10.78 -16.09 -7.01
N ASP A 440 -10.82 -16.77 -5.86
CA ASP A 440 -9.67 -17.40 -5.20
C ASP A 440 -8.59 -16.42 -4.71
N GLN A 441 -8.88 -15.12 -4.69
CA GLN A 441 -7.98 -14.10 -4.13
C GLN A 441 -8.61 -13.37 -2.93
N PRO A 442 -7.80 -13.00 -1.93
CA PRO A 442 -8.27 -12.07 -0.91
C PRO A 442 -8.63 -10.73 -1.55
N LEU A 443 -9.59 -10.02 -0.94
CA LEU A 443 -9.82 -8.62 -1.29
C LEU A 443 -8.57 -7.81 -0.96
N ASP A 444 -8.19 -6.90 -1.87
CA ASP A 444 -7.11 -5.95 -1.65
C ASP A 444 -7.60 -4.82 -0.75
N TRP A 445 -6.95 -4.65 0.41
CA TRP A 445 -7.24 -3.60 1.39
C TRP A 445 -6.19 -2.49 1.41
N GLY A 446 -5.28 -2.47 0.43
CA GLY A 446 -4.14 -1.57 0.40
C GLY A 446 -3.29 -1.72 1.65
N CYS A 447 -2.91 -0.60 2.25
CA CYS A 447 -2.05 -0.58 3.43
C CYS A 447 -2.76 -0.89 4.77
N ALA A 448 -4.08 -1.12 4.77
CA ALA A 448 -4.84 -1.40 5.99
C ALA A 448 -4.55 -2.80 6.58
N ILE A 449 -4.07 -3.74 5.76
CA ILE A 449 -3.67 -5.08 6.19
C ILE A 449 -2.21 -5.33 5.87
N GLU A 450 -1.62 -6.28 6.58
CA GLU A 450 -0.29 -6.77 6.25
C GLU A 450 -0.43 -7.69 5.04
N ALA A 451 0.14 -7.30 3.90
CA ALA A 451 0.22 -8.17 2.74
C ALA A 451 1.23 -9.29 3.02
N GLY A 452 0.83 -10.54 2.82
CA GLY A 452 1.79 -11.65 2.82
C GLY A 452 2.77 -11.50 1.66
N PRO A 453 3.98 -12.09 1.73
CA PRO A 453 4.92 -12.04 0.63
C PRO A 453 4.30 -12.70 -0.61
N GLU A 454 4.04 -11.90 -1.65
CA GLU A 454 3.66 -12.44 -2.95
C GLU A 454 4.90 -13.00 -3.66
N ASP A 455 5.14 -14.29 -3.47
CA ASP A 455 6.18 -14.98 -4.23
C ASP A 455 5.67 -15.27 -5.66
N LEU A 456 5.88 -14.32 -6.58
CA LEU A 456 5.61 -14.51 -8.00
C LEU A 456 6.52 -15.56 -8.66
N ASN A 457 7.56 -16.05 -7.98
CA ASN A 457 8.40 -17.15 -8.42
C ASN A 457 7.88 -18.53 -7.98
N ALA A 458 7.03 -18.59 -6.94
CA ALA A 458 6.39 -19.81 -6.48
C ALA A 458 5.08 -20.11 -7.21
N TRP A 459 4.86 -21.39 -7.53
CA TRP A 459 3.58 -21.88 -8.02
C TRP A 459 2.57 -21.93 -6.87
N CYS A 460 1.49 -21.15 -6.97
CA CYS A 460 0.38 -21.26 -6.01
C CYS A 460 -0.42 -22.51 -6.33
N ALA A 461 -0.46 -23.47 -5.39
CA ALA A 461 -1.29 -24.65 -5.55
C ALA A 461 -2.77 -24.26 -5.62
N PRO A 462 -3.62 -25.00 -6.36
CA PRO A 462 -5.06 -24.84 -6.26
C PRO A 462 -5.48 -24.88 -4.79
N GLY A 463 -6.47 -24.06 -4.42
CA GLY A 463 -7.00 -23.99 -3.06
C GLY A 463 -7.18 -25.38 -2.44
N THR A 464 -6.94 -25.47 -1.13
CA THR A 464 -6.90 -26.72 -0.36
C THR A 464 -8.18 -27.58 -0.42
N THR A 465 -9.24 -27.07 -1.04
CA THR A 465 -10.51 -27.75 -1.31
C THR A 465 -10.45 -28.75 -2.48
N LEU A 466 -9.43 -28.71 -3.35
CA LEU A 466 -9.23 -29.67 -4.44
C LEU A 466 -8.45 -30.93 -4.01
N LYS A 467 -8.98 -31.68 -3.04
CA LYS A 467 -8.62 -33.10 -2.85
C LYS A 467 -9.83 -33.98 -3.10
N THR A 468 -10.29 -34.03 -4.36
CA THR A 468 -11.25 -35.07 -4.78
C THR A 468 -10.54 -36.42 -4.76
N GLY A 469 -10.88 -37.23 -3.76
CA GLY A 469 -10.34 -38.57 -3.57
C GLY A 469 -10.68 -39.50 -4.72
N ARG A 470 -9.71 -39.75 -5.61
CA ARG A 470 -9.70 -40.94 -6.46
C ARG A 470 -9.21 -42.13 -5.63
N ARG A 471 -10.07 -42.71 -4.79
CA ARG A 471 -9.88 -44.09 -4.34
C ARG A 471 -10.41 -45.01 -5.43
N ARG A 472 -9.54 -45.36 -6.39
CA ARG A 472 -9.73 -46.58 -7.19
C ARG A 472 -9.59 -47.75 -6.24
N GLY A 473 -10.70 -48.39 -5.89
CA GLY A 473 -10.70 -49.69 -5.24
C GLY A 473 -10.09 -50.72 -6.20
N ARG A 474 -8.85 -51.11 -5.93
CA ARG A 474 -8.34 -52.44 -6.26
C ARG A 474 -8.61 -53.28 -5.01
N GLN A 475 -9.51 -54.23 -5.08
CA GLN A 475 -9.43 -55.44 -4.29
C GLN A 475 -9.80 -56.61 -5.19
N ASP A 476 -8.86 -57.54 -5.22
CA ASP A 476 -8.92 -58.82 -5.89
C ASP A 476 -9.93 -59.73 -5.18
N GLU A 477 -10.79 -60.38 -5.95
CA GLU A 477 -11.08 -61.82 -5.88
C GLU A 477 -11.46 -62.31 -7.29
#